data_AF-A0A7C2T9A2-F1
#
_entry.id   AF-A0A7C2T9A2-F1
#
_cell.length_a   1.000
_cell.length_b   1.000
_cell.length_c   1.000
_cell.angle_alpha   90.00
_cell.angle_beta   90.00
_cell.angle_gamma   90.00
#
_symmetry.space_group_name_H-M   'P 1'
#
loop_
_entity.id
_entity.type
_entity.pdbx_description
1 polymer ?
#
loop_
_entity_poly.entity_id
_entity_poly.type
_entity_poly.pdbx_seq_one_letter_code
_entity_poly.pdbx_strand_id
1 'polypeptide(L)'
;MSSKWTVWASFLLPVLLLGVLLVWFWHSTGGLRFEAPAPIEAVTYERVVLLPASGAVPERIVAHIRNVGPGPVTIAHVQVGWFSRASWDFSIVPSPTIPRLGTAQVIIPYPWTEGEPYEIVLFSSNGIPFVHEVAIATATPQWSARSFGQFAMLGIYVGVLPVFLGILWLPFLRQLGRRAYGFLLSLTIGLLVFIGVDALADALAEAQHLPGPYQGVGVIAIGVALSLLGLYALSRTIEARQQARGGEMSLTIAYLVAFGIGIHNLGEGLAIGGAYALGEVATGALLIIGFMIHNLTEGVAIVAPIVRSEFGTGRWRHLIWLGLLAGLPTILGTSMGAFTPSPLLAVLFISIGAGAVFQVVLEIAAQMRREHGLAFAQPANVSGFLLGLAVMYATGLFITV
;
A
#
# COMPACT_ATOMS: atom_id res chain seq x y z
N MET A 1 -10.96 43.01 17.70
CA MET A 1 -11.44 41.61 17.80
C MET A 1 -12.63 41.47 16.87
N SER A 2 -12.51 40.79 15.73
CA SER A 2 -13.66 40.59 14.85
C SER A 2 -14.71 39.75 15.57
N SER A 3 -15.99 40.10 15.45
CA SER A 3 -17.04 39.29 16.06
C SER A 3 -17.01 37.88 15.46
N LYS A 4 -17.35 36.85 16.24
CA LYS A 4 -17.48 35.47 15.72
C LYS A 4 -18.36 35.42 14.47
N TRP A 5 -19.32 36.34 14.37
CA TRP A 5 -20.22 36.50 13.23
C TRP A 5 -19.49 36.97 11.96
N THR A 6 -18.56 37.92 12.06
CA THR A 6 -17.72 38.36 10.94
C THR A 6 -16.82 37.22 10.42
N VAL A 7 -16.34 36.35 11.32
CA VAL A 7 -15.53 35.17 10.95
C VAL A 7 -16.38 34.13 10.23
N TRP A 8 -17.57 33.79 10.75
CA TRP A 8 -18.46 32.86 10.06
C TRP A 8 -18.99 33.42 8.74
N ALA A 9 -19.34 34.70 8.67
CA ALA A 9 -19.80 35.35 7.45
C ALA A 9 -18.70 35.38 6.37
N SER A 10 -17.44 35.64 6.74
CA SER A 10 -16.32 35.62 5.78
C SER A 10 -15.97 34.21 5.29
N PHE A 11 -16.26 33.15 6.05
CA PHE A 11 -16.15 31.76 5.59
C PHE A 11 -17.32 31.33 4.70
N LEU A 12 -18.56 31.65 5.11
CA LEU A 12 -19.77 31.19 4.42
C LEU A 12 -20.04 31.98 3.14
N LEU A 13 -19.69 33.27 3.08
CA LEU A 13 -19.99 34.13 1.94
C LEU A 13 -19.33 33.64 0.63
N PRO A 14 -18.03 33.30 0.58
CA PRO A 14 -17.43 32.74 -0.64
C PRO A 14 -18.05 31.41 -1.08
N VAL A 15 -18.41 30.54 -0.12
CA VAL A 15 -19.05 29.25 -0.41
C VAL A 15 -20.46 29.44 -0.97
N LEU A 16 -21.23 30.36 -0.39
CA LEU A 16 -22.56 30.75 -0.88
C LEU A 16 -22.46 31.38 -2.27
N LEU A 17 -21.52 32.32 -2.48
CA LEU A 17 -21.30 32.96 -3.78
C LEU A 17 -20.88 31.95 -4.84
N LEU A 18 -20.05 30.97 -4.50
CA LEU A 18 -19.71 29.86 -5.40
C LEU A 18 -20.94 29.01 -5.72
N GLY A 19 -21.75 28.66 -4.73
CA GLY A 19 -23.01 27.94 -4.93
C GLY A 19 -23.96 28.69 -5.87
N VAL A 20 -24.13 30.01 -5.66
CA VAL A 20 -24.92 30.90 -6.53
C VAL A 20 -24.34 30.94 -7.94
N LEU A 21 -23.01 31.07 -8.08
CA LEU A 21 -22.34 31.06 -9.37
C LEU A 21 -22.56 29.75 -10.13
N LEU A 22 -22.46 28.60 -9.45
CA LEU A 22 -22.68 27.27 -10.05
C LEU A 22 -24.13 27.08 -10.50
N VAL A 23 -25.10 27.50 -9.68
CA VAL A 23 -26.54 27.46 -10.04
C VAL A 23 -26.83 28.42 -11.19
N TRP A 24 -26.30 29.64 -11.14
CA TRP A 24 -26.43 30.63 -12.20
C TRP A 24 -25.80 30.12 -13.50
N PHE A 25 -24.61 29.54 -13.45
CA PHE A 25 -23.93 28.94 -14.60
C PHE A 25 -24.77 27.82 -15.21
N TRP A 26 -25.28 26.90 -14.38
CA TRP A 26 -26.14 25.79 -14.83
C TRP A 26 -27.40 26.28 -15.54
N HIS A 27 -28.08 27.30 -15.01
CA HIS A 27 -29.29 27.84 -15.63
C HIS A 27 -29.02 28.75 -16.84
N SER A 28 -27.98 29.59 -16.79
CA SER A 28 -27.68 30.58 -17.83
C SER A 28 -27.04 29.96 -19.08
N THR A 29 -26.22 28.93 -18.91
CA THR A 29 -25.57 28.22 -20.03
C THR A 29 -26.31 26.94 -20.44
N GLY A 30 -27.43 26.62 -19.76
CA GLY A 30 -28.07 25.31 -19.86
C GLY A 30 -27.17 24.15 -19.43
N GLY A 31 -26.09 24.45 -18.71
CA GLY A 31 -25.01 23.53 -18.37
C GLY A 31 -24.24 23.05 -19.60
N LEU A 32 -23.84 23.98 -20.50
CA LEU A 32 -23.04 23.73 -21.72
C LEU A 32 -23.17 22.29 -22.24
N ARG A 33 -24.32 21.97 -22.86
CA ARG A 33 -24.59 20.63 -23.38
C ARG A 33 -23.77 20.37 -24.64
N PHE A 34 -22.50 20.03 -24.46
CA PHE A 34 -21.71 19.43 -25.52
C PHE A 34 -22.19 18.00 -25.71
N GLU A 35 -22.93 17.73 -26.78
CA GLU A 35 -23.17 16.35 -27.20
C GLU A 35 -21.83 15.74 -27.58
N ALA A 36 -21.44 14.68 -26.88
CA ALA A 36 -20.25 13.94 -27.23
C ALA A 36 -20.45 13.34 -28.64
N PRO A 37 -19.48 13.49 -29.56
CA PRO A 37 -19.61 13.00 -30.93
C PRO A 37 -19.74 11.48 -31.04
N ALA A 38 -19.47 10.75 -29.95
CA ALA A 38 -19.67 9.31 -29.81
C ALA A 38 -20.01 8.94 -28.35
N PRO A 39 -20.64 7.76 -28.11
CA PRO A 39 -20.81 7.24 -26.76
C PRO A 39 -19.45 7.13 -26.05
N ILE A 40 -19.30 7.85 -24.94
CA ILE A 40 -18.14 7.71 -24.06
C ILE A 40 -18.43 6.55 -23.13
N GLU A 41 -17.96 5.36 -23.51
CA GLU A 41 -18.05 4.16 -22.69
C GLU A 41 -16.68 3.79 -22.18
N ALA A 42 -16.60 3.49 -20.89
CA ALA A 42 -15.35 3.06 -20.29
C ALA A 42 -15.66 2.02 -19.22
N VAL A 43 -15.09 0.85 -19.38
CA VAL A 43 -15.19 -0.26 -18.42
C VAL A 43 -13.77 -0.67 -18.04
N THR A 44 -13.53 -0.77 -16.74
CA THR A 44 -12.25 -1.22 -16.19
C THR A 44 -12.43 -2.60 -15.56
N TYR A 45 -11.46 -3.47 -15.76
CA TYR A 45 -11.35 -4.74 -15.05
C TYR A 45 -10.75 -4.46 -13.68
N GLU A 46 -11.49 -4.73 -12.62
CA GLU A 46 -11.00 -4.58 -11.24
C GLU A 46 -10.26 -5.82 -10.77
N ARG A 47 -10.65 -7.01 -11.26
CA ARG A 47 -10.07 -8.30 -10.90
C ARG A 47 -10.48 -9.36 -11.91
N VAL A 48 -9.57 -10.25 -12.28
CA VAL A 48 -9.90 -11.49 -12.99
C VAL A 48 -9.57 -12.67 -12.08
N VAL A 49 -10.52 -13.60 -11.95
CA VAL A 49 -10.39 -14.79 -11.11
C VAL A 49 -10.44 -16.02 -12.00
N LEU A 50 -9.36 -16.79 -12.00
CA LEU A 50 -9.25 -18.06 -12.69
C LEU A 50 -9.57 -19.17 -11.69
N LEU A 51 -10.73 -19.80 -11.88
CA LEU A 51 -11.24 -20.82 -10.97
C LEU A 51 -11.05 -22.21 -11.60
N PRO A 52 -10.35 -23.13 -10.92
CA PRO A 52 -10.22 -24.50 -11.37
C PRO A 52 -11.56 -25.24 -11.20
N ALA A 53 -11.69 -26.41 -11.82
CA ALA A 53 -12.85 -27.26 -11.63
C ALA A 53 -13.02 -27.63 -10.14
N SER A 54 -14.25 -27.53 -9.64
CA SER A 54 -14.57 -27.85 -8.24
C SER A 54 -15.87 -28.64 -8.18
N GLY A 55 -15.74 -29.95 -7.94
CA GLY A 55 -16.88 -30.87 -7.94
C GLY A 55 -17.58 -30.88 -9.30
N ALA A 56 -18.86 -30.48 -9.32
CA ALA A 56 -19.68 -30.39 -10.53
C ALA A 56 -19.54 -29.06 -11.29
N VAL A 57 -18.80 -28.08 -10.74
CA VAL A 57 -18.63 -26.77 -11.39
C VAL A 57 -17.37 -26.80 -12.26
N PRO A 58 -17.48 -26.57 -13.58
CA PRO A 58 -16.33 -26.56 -14.47
C PRO A 58 -15.42 -25.36 -14.19
N GLU A 59 -14.24 -25.42 -14.81
CA GLU A 59 -13.32 -24.29 -14.90
C GLU A 59 -14.01 -23.06 -15.48
N ARG A 60 -13.68 -21.90 -14.92
CA ARG A 60 -14.25 -20.64 -15.37
C ARG A 60 -13.35 -19.47 -15.05
N ILE A 61 -13.48 -18.44 -15.88
CA ILE A 61 -12.91 -17.12 -15.66
C ILE A 61 -14.03 -16.22 -15.15
N VAL A 62 -13.77 -15.47 -14.08
CA VAL A 62 -14.70 -14.45 -13.56
C VAL A 62 -14.02 -13.10 -13.63
N ALA A 63 -14.49 -12.24 -14.53
CA ALA A 63 -14.01 -10.86 -14.65
C ALA A 63 -14.92 -9.93 -13.84
N HIS A 64 -14.36 -9.32 -12.80
CA HIS A 64 -14.98 -8.24 -12.05
C HIS A 64 -14.72 -6.94 -12.78
N ILE A 65 -15.79 -6.26 -13.18
CA ILE A 65 -15.70 -5.03 -13.98
C ILE A 65 -16.44 -3.88 -13.31
N ARG A 66 -15.98 -2.66 -13.57
CA ARG A 66 -16.63 -1.42 -13.17
C ARG A 66 -16.84 -0.52 -14.38
N ASN A 67 -18.03 0.06 -14.49
CA ASN A 67 -18.28 1.13 -15.44
C ASN A 67 -17.73 2.46 -14.90
N VAL A 68 -16.73 3.01 -15.57
CA VAL A 68 -16.05 4.26 -15.22
C VAL A 68 -16.44 5.40 -16.16
N GLY A 69 -17.29 5.11 -17.15
CA GLY A 69 -17.84 6.08 -18.09
C GLY A 69 -18.90 7.00 -17.48
N PRO A 70 -19.27 8.08 -18.19
CA PRO A 70 -20.29 9.03 -17.76
C PRO A 70 -21.72 8.46 -17.77
N GLY A 71 -22.02 7.45 -18.59
CA GLY A 71 -23.35 6.85 -18.74
C GLY A 71 -23.36 5.34 -18.46
N PRO A 72 -24.53 4.69 -18.46
CA PRO A 72 -24.62 3.24 -18.35
C PRO A 72 -24.00 2.54 -19.56
N VAL A 73 -23.39 1.37 -19.34
CA VAL A 73 -22.79 0.54 -20.39
C VAL A 73 -23.41 -0.85 -20.35
N THR A 74 -23.81 -1.39 -21.50
CA THR A 74 -24.34 -2.75 -21.61
C THR A 74 -23.32 -3.64 -22.29
N ILE A 75 -22.87 -4.71 -21.63
CA ILE A 75 -21.98 -5.71 -22.22
C ILE A 75 -22.83 -6.71 -23.02
N ALA A 76 -22.47 -6.92 -24.28
CA ALA A 76 -23.24 -7.72 -25.23
C ALA A 76 -22.48 -8.95 -25.76
N HIS A 77 -21.15 -8.96 -25.70
CA HIS A 77 -20.35 -10.05 -26.24
C HIS A 77 -19.03 -10.21 -25.50
N VAL A 78 -18.50 -11.44 -25.50
CA VAL A 78 -17.23 -11.80 -24.87
C VAL A 78 -16.41 -12.66 -25.82
N GLN A 79 -15.13 -12.35 -25.95
CA GLN A 79 -14.15 -13.18 -26.61
C GLN A 79 -12.99 -13.50 -25.67
N VAL A 80 -12.48 -14.72 -25.76
CA VAL A 80 -11.30 -15.17 -25.00
C VAL A 80 -10.31 -15.82 -25.96
N GLY A 81 -9.02 -15.56 -25.76
CA GLY A 81 -7.92 -16.19 -26.50
C GLY A 81 -6.69 -15.29 -26.57
N TRP A 82 -5.55 -15.83 -27.02
CA TRP A 82 -4.32 -15.08 -27.22
C TRP A 82 -4.08 -14.78 -28.70
N PHE A 83 -3.60 -15.78 -29.46
CA PHE A 83 -3.34 -15.63 -30.89
C PHE A 83 -4.62 -15.61 -31.73
N SER A 84 -5.63 -16.36 -31.32
CA SER A 84 -6.96 -16.37 -31.94
C SER A 84 -8.02 -16.21 -30.86
N ARG A 85 -8.84 -15.16 -30.98
CA ARG A 85 -9.95 -14.91 -30.06
C ARG A 85 -11.19 -15.62 -30.57
N ALA A 86 -11.85 -16.37 -29.70
CA ALA A 86 -13.11 -17.02 -29.99
C ALA A 86 -14.22 -16.42 -29.15
N SER A 87 -15.40 -16.27 -29.75
CA SER A 87 -16.63 -15.97 -29.02
C SER A 87 -16.95 -17.09 -28.04
N TRP A 88 -17.30 -16.73 -26.81
CA TRP A 88 -17.62 -17.71 -25.77
C TRP A 88 -18.94 -17.38 -25.09
N ASP A 89 -19.58 -18.39 -24.52
CA ASP A 89 -20.74 -18.20 -23.67
C ASP A 89 -20.33 -17.45 -22.39
N PHE A 90 -21.24 -16.64 -21.87
CA PHE A 90 -21.01 -15.88 -20.64
C PHE A 90 -22.32 -15.55 -19.93
N SER A 91 -22.21 -15.23 -18.65
CA SER A 91 -23.33 -14.67 -17.87
C SER A 91 -22.84 -13.46 -17.07
N ILE A 92 -23.74 -12.50 -16.82
CA ILE A 92 -23.39 -11.27 -16.10
C ILE A 92 -24.30 -11.10 -14.88
N VAL A 93 -23.68 -10.87 -13.72
CA VAL A 93 -24.36 -10.63 -12.44
C VAL A 93 -23.95 -9.27 -11.88
N PRO A 94 -24.86 -8.39 -11.42
CA PRO A 94 -26.32 -8.61 -11.33
C PRO A 94 -27.09 -8.37 -12.63
N SER A 95 -26.52 -7.60 -13.58
CA SER A 95 -27.18 -7.23 -14.83
C SER A 95 -26.12 -6.95 -15.91
N PRO A 96 -26.41 -7.23 -17.20
CA PRO A 96 -25.53 -6.85 -18.31
C PRO A 96 -25.42 -5.33 -18.50
N THR A 97 -26.38 -4.56 -18.00
CA THR A 97 -26.34 -3.08 -18.04
C THR A 97 -25.83 -2.53 -16.72
N ILE A 98 -24.67 -1.89 -16.77
CA ILE A 98 -23.91 -1.45 -15.61
C ILE A 98 -24.05 0.07 -15.51
N PRO A 99 -24.67 0.62 -14.45
CA PRO A 99 -24.78 2.07 -14.27
C PRO A 99 -23.39 2.69 -14.03
N ARG A 100 -23.27 4.02 -14.15
CA ARG A 100 -22.02 4.73 -13.84
C ARG A 100 -21.53 4.39 -12.43
N LEU A 101 -20.26 4.02 -12.31
CA LEU A 101 -19.58 3.51 -11.11
C LEU A 101 -20.15 2.19 -10.55
N GLY A 102 -21.11 1.58 -11.24
CA GLY A 102 -21.62 0.24 -10.92
C GLY A 102 -20.62 -0.85 -11.25
N THR A 103 -20.75 -1.99 -10.58
CA THR A 103 -19.92 -3.18 -10.79
C THR A 103 -20.74 -4.35 -11.30
N ALA A 104 -20.09 -5.24 -12.03
CA ALA A 104 -20.66 -6.52 -12.44
C ALA A 104 -19.58 -7.61 -12.49
N GLN A 105 -20.01 -8.86 -12.45
CA GLN A 105 -19.18 -10.03 -12.67
C GLN A 105 -19.57 -10.67 -13.99
N VAL A 106 -18.61 -10.81 -14.91
CA VAL A 106 -18.76 -11.57 -16.15
C VAL A 106 -18.17 -12.95 -15.92
N ILE A 107 -19.04 -13.97 -15.91
CA ILE A 107 -18.69 -15.36 -15.65
C ILE A 107 -18.60 -16.09 -16.99
N ILE A 108 -17.43 -16.61 -17.30
CA ILE A 108 -17.09 -17.25 -18.58
C ILE A 108 -16.66 -18.69 -18.28
N PRO A 109 -17.45 -19.72 -18.63
CA PRO A 109 -17.11 -21.14 -18.43
C PRO A 109 -16.04 -21.58 -19.44
N TYR A 110 -14.84 -21.01 -19.32
CA TYR A 110 -13.72 -21.22 -20.22
C TYR A 110 -12.71 -22.21 -19.62
N PRO A 111 -12.31 -23.26 -20.35
CA PRO A 111 -11.31 -24.24 -19.91
C PRO A 111 -9.90 -23.65 -20.11
N TRP A 112 -9.45 -22.84 -19.16
CA TRP A 112 -8.12 -22.22 -19.19
C TRP A 112 -7.04 -23.23 -18.79
N THR A 113 -5.84 -23.05 -19.33
CA THR A 113 -4.66 -23.88 -19.05
C THR A 113 -3.66 -23.09 -18.22
N GLU A 114 -3.18 -23.68 -17.12
CA GLU A 114 -2.17 -23.07 -16.26
C GLU A 114 -0.90 -22.73 -17.05
N GLY A 115 -0.39 -21.51 -16.88
CA GLY A 115 0.82 -21.01 -17.53
C GLY A 115 0.61 -20.38 -18.90
N GLU A 116 -0.59 -20.49 -19.50
CA GLU A 116 -0.87 -19.90 -20.81
C GLU A 116 -1.29 -18.42 -20.71
N PRO A 117 -0.88 -17.56 -21.66
CA PRO A 117 -1.40 -16.20 -21.75
C PRO A 117 -2.80 -16.18 -22.38
N TYR A 118 -3.64 -15.23 -21.97
CA TYR A 118 -4.96 -14.99 -22.54
C TYR A 118 -5.27 -13.50 -22.65
N GLU A 119 -6.08 -13.12 -23.63
CA GLU A 119 -6.82 -11.85 -23.61
C GLU A 119 -8.31 -12.14 -23.41
N ILE A 120 -8.93 -11.35 -22.53
CA ILE A 120 -10.37 -11.35 -22.29
C ILE A 120 -10.90 -10.04 -22.85
N VAL A 121 -11.73 -10.11 -23.89
CA VAL A 121 -12.29 -8.93 -24.55
C VAL A 121 -13.79 -8.89 -24.35
N LEU A 122 -14.27 -7.87 -23.65
CA LEU A 122 -15.68 -7.56 -23.50
C LEU A 122 -16.08 -6.52 -24.54
N PHE A 123 -17.18 -6.74 -25.24
CA PHE A 123 -17.74 -5.74 -26.16
C PHE A 123 -19.05 -5.20 -25.60
N SER A 124 -19.21 -3.87 -25.69
CA SER A 124 -20.50 -3.26 -25.40
C SER A 124 -21.54 -3.52 -26.49
N SER A 125 -22.79 -3.18 -26.25
CA SER A 125 -23.86 -3.19 -27.25
C SER A 125 -23.59 -2.26 -28.43
N ASN A 126 -22.69 -1.28 -28.26
CA ASN A 126 -22.23 -0.37 -29.31
C ASN A 126 -20.96 -0.90 -30.04
N GLY A 127 -20.50 -2.11 -29.70
CA GLY A 127 -19.34 -2.74 -30.31
C GLY A 127 -18.00 -2.19 -29.84
N ILE A 128 -17.96 -1.43 -28.74
CA ILE A 128 -16.72 -0.90 -28.18
C ILE A 128 -16.01 -2.02 -27.40
N PRO A 129 -14.74 -2.35 -27.72
CA PRO A 129 -13.99 -3.38 -27.02
C PRO A 129 -13.33 -2.84 -25.74
N PHE A 130 -13.39 -3.63 -24.67
CA PHE A 130 -12.60 -3.48 -23.46
C PHE A 130 -11.72 -4.72 -23.33
N VAL A 131 -10.40 -4.54 -23.33
CA VAL A 131 -9.43 -5.64 -23.38
C VAL A 131 -8.73 -5.76 -22.03
N HIS A 132 -8.53 -6.99 -21.58
CA HIS A 132 -7.70 -7.31 -20.43
C HIS A 132 -6.77 -8.47 -20.75
N GLU A 133 -5.49 -8.30 -20.43
CA GLU A 133 -4.46 -9.30 -20.62
C GLU A 133 -4.24 -10.08 -19.32
N VAL A 134 -4.18 -11.41 -19.45
CA VAL A 134 -3.70 -12.33 -18.43
C VAL A 134 -2.37 -12.87 -18.96
N ALA A 135 -1.26 -12.31 -18.49
CA ALA A 135 0.07 -12.65 -18.99
C ALA A 135 0.43 -14.12 -18.73
N ILE A 136 0.03 -14.64 -17.56
CA ILE A 136 0.23 -16.03 -17.15
C ILE A 136 -1.04 -16.48 -16.40
N ALA A 137 -1.78 -17.42 -16.96
CA ALA A 137 -2.94 -17.99 -16.30
C ALA A 137 -2.52 -18.82 -15.09
N THR A 138 -2.87 -18.35 -13.89
CA THR A 138 -2.66 -19.09 -12.65
C THR A 138 -3.94 -19.17 -11.84
N ALA A 139 -4.20 -20.35 -11.27
CA ALA A 139 -5.32 -20.56 -10.36
C ALA A 139 -5.35 -19.48 -9.26
N THR A 140 -6.40 -18.65 -9.23
CA THR A 140 -6.49 -17.58 -8.24
C THR A 140 -6.66 -18.18 -6.84
N PRO A 141 -5.84 -17.80 -5.84
CA PRO A 141 -5.91 -18.35 -4.50
C PRO A 141 -7.31 -18.29 -3.91
N GLN A 142 -7.87 -19.46 -3.59
CA GLN A 142 -9.15 -19.56 -2.89
C GLN A 142 -8.91 -19.61 -1.38
N TRP A 143 -9.87 -19.07 -0.63
CA TRP A 143 -9.81 -19.14 0.82
C TRP A 143 -9.91 -20.60 1.29
N SER A 144 -8.93 -21.04 2.07
CA SER A 144 -8.92 -22.32 2.77
C SER A 144 -7.96 -22.22 3.97
N ALA A 145 -8.10 -23.10 4.96
CA ALA A 145 -7.16 -23.13 6.09
C ALA A 145 -5.71 -23.35 5.64
N ARG A 146 -5.50 -24.15 4.59
CA ARG A 146 -4.18 -24.44 4.02
C ARG A 146 -3.58 -23.21 3.34
N SER A 147 -4.34 -22.57 2.44
CA SER A 147 -3.86 -21.37 1.73
C SER A 147 -3.64 -20.20 2.69
N PHE A 148 -4.53 -20.00 3.67
CA PHE A 148 -4.31 -19.02 4.73
C PHE A 148 -3.02 -19.32 5.52
N GLY A 149 -2.79 -20.59 5.88
CA GLY A 149 -1.55 -21.00 6.55
C GLY A 149 -0.30 -20.71 5.73
N GLN A 150 -0.34 -20.87 4.40
CA GLN A 150 0.79 -20.55 3.51
C GLN A 150 1.09 -19.04 3.49
N PHE A 151 0.08 -18.18 3.30
CA PHE A 151 0.28 -16.73 3.32
C PHE A 151 0.64 -16.19 4.70
N ALA A 152 0.14 -16.80 5.77
CA ALA A 152 0.56 -16.48 7.13
C ALA A 152 2.03 -16.86 7.37
N MET A 153 2.46 -18.03 6.91
CA MET A 153 3.87 -18.43 7.00
C MET A 153 4.77 -17.47 6.22
N LEU A 154 4.30 -17.02 5.06
CA LEU A 154 5.01 -16.03 4.25
C LEU A 154 5.17 -14.70 5.01
N GLY A 155 4.09 -14.19 5.62
CA GLY A 155 4.15 -12.99 6.46
C GLY A 155 5.06 -13.15 7.69
N ILE A 156 5.18 -14.37 8.24
CA ILE A 156 6.12 -14.67 9.31
C ILE A 156 7.57 -14.57 8.82
N TYR A 157 7.88 -15.19 7.66
CA TYR A 157 9.23 -15.18 7.10
C TYR A 157 9.70 -13.80 6.65
N VAL A 158 8.78 -12.99 6.11
CA VAL A 158 9.10 -11.67 5.57
C VAL A 158 9.08 -10.58 6.63
N GLY A 159 8.07 -10.57 7.51
CA GLY A 159 7.88 -9.50 8.48
C GLY A 159 8.36 -9.88 9.88
N VAL A 160 7.75 -10.91 10.47
CA VAL A 160 7.94 -11.23 11.89
C VAL A 160 9.38 -11.61 12.19
N LEU A 161 9.94 -12.59 11.48
CA LEU A 161 11.29 -13.08 11.79
C LEU A 161 12.38 -12.02 11.56
N PRO A 162 12.44 -11.31 10.42
CA PRO A 162 13.49 -10.32 10.20
C PRO A 162 13.43 -9.16 11.20
N VAL A 163 12.23 -8.65 11.53
CA VAL A 163 12.08 -7.64 12.59
C VAL A 163 12.65 -8.14 13.91
N PHE A 164 12.35 -9.39 14.30
CA PHE A 164 12.93 -9.98 15.51
C PHE A 164 14.45 -10.11 15.42
N LEU A 165 14.99 -10.56 14.28
CA LEU A 165 16.43 -10.62 14.06
C LEU A 165 17.09 -9.24 14.21
N GLY A 166 16.42 -8.17 13.79
CA GLY A 166 16.89 -6.80 13.98
C GLY A 166 16.88 -6.36 15.44
N ILE A 167 15.80 -6.68 16.17
CA ILE A 167 15.68 -6.40 17.61
C ILE A 167 16.80 -7.11 18.41
N LEU A 168 17.21 -8.30 17.98
CA LEU A 168 18.31 -9.05 18.61
C LEU A 168 19.67 -8.33 18.55
N TRP A 169 19.82 -7.27 17.74
CA TRP A 169 21.04 -6.46 17.71
C TRP A 169 21.15 -5.51 18.91
N LEU A 170 20.11 -5.34 19.72
CA LEU A 170 20.11 -4.44 20.88
C LEU A 170 21.35 -4.57 21.80
N PRO A 171 21.83 -5.77 22.20
CA PRO A 171 23.03 -5.91 23.03
C PRO A 171 24.31 -5.42 22.35
N PHE A 172 24.41 -5.58 21.03
CA PHE A 172 25.51 -5.07 20.23
C PHE A 172 25.44 -3.54 20.12
N LEU A 173 24.26 -2.98 19.85
CA LEU A 173 24.05 -1.53 19.76
C LEU A 173 24.44 -0.80 21.05
N ARG A 174 24.22 -1.43 22.21
CA ARG A 174 24.60 -0.90 23.52
C ARG A 174 26.10 -0.77 23.73
N GLN A 175 26.90 -1.55 23.00
CA GLN A 175 28.36 -1.51 23.09
C GLN A 175 28.96 -0.44 22.16
N LEU A 176 28.16 0.14 21.25
CA LEU A 176 28.66 1.11 20.29
C LEU A 176 28.96 2.48 20.95
N GLY A 177 30.17 2.98 20.65
CA GLY A 177 30.54 4.36 20.95
C GLY A 177 29.62 5.37 20.27
N ARG A 178 29.61 6.61 20.78
CA ARG A 178 28.70 7.69 20.33
C ARG A 178 28.73 7.92 18.81
N ARG A 179 29.92 7.84 18.19
CA ARG A 179 30.10 8.00 16.73
C ARG A 179 29.56 6.82 15.92
N ALA A 180 29.87 5.60 16.32
CA ALA A 180 29.43 4.39 15.62
C ALA A 180 27.91 4.21 15.69
N TYR A 181 27.31 4.54 16.83
CA TYR A 181 25.86 4.56 16.99
C TYR A 181 25.20 5.59 16.06
N GLY A 182 25.71 6.83 16.01
CA GLY A 182 25.20 7.85 15.09
C GLY A 182 25.34 7.48 13.61
N PHE A 183 26.47 6.87 13.23
CA PHE A 183 26.70 6.35 11.88
C PHE A 183 25.63 5.32 11.51
N LEU A 184 25.38 4.35 12.39
CA LEU A 184 24.44 3.27 12.14
C LEU A 184 22.99 3.78 12.06
N LEU A 185 22.59 4.71 12.93
CA LEU A 185 21.27 5.35 12.84
C LEU A 185 21.10 6.16 11.54
N SER A 186 22.15 6.85 11.11
CA SER A 186 22.11 7.60 9.84
C SER A 186 22.00 6.65 8.65
N LEU A 187 22.69 5.51 8.70
CA LEU A 187 22.54 4.42 7.73
C LEU A 187 21.11 3.91 7.70
N THR A 188 20.50 3.62 8.85
CA THR A 188 19.09 3.24 8.95
C THR A 188 18.16 4.30 8.34
N ILE A 189 18.38 5.58 8.61
CA ILE A 189 17.59 6.65 7.99
C ILE A 189 17.78 6.66 6.46
N GLY A 190 18.99 6.45 5.95
CA GLY A 190 19.25 6.33 4.52
C GLY A 190 18.46 5.19 3.88
N LEU A 191 18.50 4.00 4.49
CA LEU A 191 17.70 2.84 4.05
C LEU A 191 16.21 3.18 4.01
N LEU A 192 15.66 3.72 5.10
CA LEU A 192 14.23 4.05 5.23
C LEU A 192 13.79 5.15 4.25
N VAL A 193 14.62 6.15 3.98
CA VAL A 193 14.29 7.18 2.97
C VAL A 193 14.20 6.57 1.59
N PHE A 194 15.12 5.67 1.22
CA PHE A 194 15.03 4.97 -0.06
C PHE A 194 13.74 4.18 -0.17
N ILE A 195 13.41 3.38 0.86
CA ILE A 195 12.20 2.55 0.90
C ILE A 195 10.93 3.40 0.87
N GLY A 196 10.90 4.53 1.57
CA GLY A 196 9.77 5.45 1.52
C GLY A 196 9.55 6.01 0.11
N VAL A 197 10.61 6.27 -0.65
CA VAL A 197 10.53 6.70 -2.06
C VAL A 197 10.11 5.55 -2.97
N ASP A 198 10.64 4.35 -2.74
CA ASP A 198 10.29 3.13 -3.48
C ASP A 198 8.80 2.80 -3.33
N ALA A 199 8.29 2.82 -2.09
CA ALA A 199 6.86 2.65 -1.80
C ALA A 199 5.97 3.72 -2.47
N LEU A 200 6.45 4.96 -2.62
CA LEU A 200 5.72 5.97 -3.40
C LEU A 200 5.70 5.64 -4.89
N ALA A 201 6.80 5.10 -5.44
CA ALA A 201 6.87 4.65 -6.83
C ALA A 201 5.93 3.47 -7.07
N ASP A 202 5.91 2.50 -6.16
CA ASP A 202 4.97 1.36 -6.19
C ASP A 202 3.52 1.83 -6.12
N ALA A 203 3.21 2.77 -5.21
CA ALA A 203 1.87 3.33 -5.12
C ALA A 203 1.45 4.05 -6.40
N LEU A 204 2.38 4.75 -7.06
CA LEU A 204 2.16 5.40 -8.36
C LEU A 204 1.94 4.40 -9.48
N ALA A 205 2.68 3.29 -9.50
CA ALA A 205 2.47 2.20 -10.45
C ALA A 205 1.09 1.56 -10.24
N GLU A 206 0.73 1.23 -9.00
CA GLU A 206 -0.58 0.67 -8.67
C GLU A 206 -1.74 1.64 -8.95
N ALA A 207 -1.50 2.94 -8.82
CA ALA A 207 -2.48 3.97 -9.17
C ALA A 207 -2.83 3.98 -10.67
N GLN A 208 -1.99 3.39 -11.54
CA GLN A 208 -2.31 3.24 -12.96
C GLN A 208 -3.41 2.19 -13.20
N HIS A 209 -3.56 1.23 -12.29
CA HIS A 209 -4.65 0.24 -12.33
C HIS A 209 -5.97 0.80 -11.79
N LEU A 210 -5.97 2.00 -11.18
CA LEU A 210 -7.19 2.61 -10.68
C LEU A 210 -8.02 3.25 -11.80
N PRO A 211 -9.34 3.00 -11.81
CA PRO A 211 -10.28 3.84 -12.53
C PRO A 211 -10.01 5.33 -12.35
N GLY A 212 -9.94 6.08 -13.46
CA GLY A 212 -9.74 7.53 -13.45
C GLY A 212 -10.58 8.32 -12.43
N PRO A 213 -11.88 8.00 -12.22
CA PRO A 213 -12.70 8.66 -11.19
C PRO A 213 -12.15 8.59 -9.77
N TYR A 214 -11.32 7.60 -9.42
CA TYR A 214 -10.73 7.48 -8.09
C TYR A 214 -9.54 8.40 -7.85
N GLN A 215 -8.97 9.01 -8.90
CA GLN A 215 -7.84 9.94 -8.79
C GLN A 215 -6.68 9.35 -7.96
N GLY A 216 -6.01 8.31 -8.48
CA GLY A 216 -5.00 7.56 -7.73
C GLY A 216 -3.94 8.42 -7.03
N VAL A 217 -3.44 9.48 -7.68
CA VAL A 217 -2.51 10.46 -7.05
C VAL A 217 -3.12 11.14 -5.82
N GLY A 218 -4.42 11.46 -5.87
CA GLY A 218 -5.16 11.98 -4.73
C GLY A 218 -5.25 10.98 -3.58
N VAL A 219 -5.49 9.70 -3.89
CA VAL A 219 -5.47 8.62 -2.89
C VAL A 219 -4.09 8.49 -2.24
N ILE A 220 -3.02 8.58 -3.04
CA ILE A 220 -1.63 8.54 -2.54
C ILE A 220 -1.37 9.71 -1.58
N ALA A 221 -1.68 10.93 -2.01
CA ALA A 221 -1.49 12.13 -1.20
C ALA A 221 -2.26 12.05 0.13
N ILE A 222 -3.50 11.56 0.08
CA ILE A 222 -4.32 11.33 1.28
C ILE A 222 -3.69 10.27 2.18
N GLY A 223 -3.30 9.11 1.63
CA GLY A 223 -2.71 8.01 2.40
C GLY A 223 -1.43 8.43 3.12
N VAL A 224 -0.51 9.07 2.40
CA VAL A 224 0.76 9.59 2.95
C VAL A 224 0.48 10.63 4.04
N ALA A 225 -0.41 11.59 3.79
CA ALA A 225 -0.73 12.64 4.75
C ALA A 225 -1.40 12.07 6.01
N LEU A 226 -2.31 11.11 5.85
CA LEU A 226 -3.03 10.47 6.95
C LEU A 226 -2.07 9.79 7.92
N SER A 227 -1.14 8.96 7.43
CA SER A 227 -0.19 8.27 8.30
C SER A 227 0.88 9.22 8.83
N LEU A 228 1.47 10.07 7.99
CA LEU A 228 2.54 10.98 8.41
C LEU A 228 2.06 11.96 9.48
N LEU A 229 0.96 12.67 9.22
CA LEU A 229 0.40 13.65 10.15
C LEU A 229 -0.29 12.97 11.34
N GLY A 230 -0.97 11.85 11.10
CA GLY A 230 -1.65 11.09 12.14
C GLY A 230 -0.67 10.53 13.17
N LEU A 231 0.39 9.85 12.72
CA LEU A 231 1.44 9.32 13.60
C LEU A 231 2.23 10.45 14.25
N TYR A 232 2.49 11.56 13.56
CA TYR A 232 3.11 12.73 14.16
C TYR A 232 2.26 13.31 15.30
N ALA A 233 0.96 13.54 15.06
CA ALA A 233 0.04 14.04 16.07
C ALA A 233 -0.11 13.08 17.25
N LEU A 234 -0.17 11.77 16.98
CA LEU A 234 -0.20 10.73 17.99
C LEU A 234 1.07 10.74 18.84
N SER A 235 2.24 10.80 18.20
CA SER A 235 3.54 10.92 18.87
C SER A 235 3.55 12.12 19.81
N ARG A 236 3.23 13.33 19.32
CA ARG A 236 3.17 14.55 20.14
C ARG A 236 2.20 14.47 21.31
N THR A 237 1.03 13.86 21.11
CA THR A 237 0.02 13.72 22.16
C THR A 237 0.49 12.80 23.27
N ILE A 238 1.12 11.68 22.90
CA ILE A 238 1.64 10.71 23.85
C ILE A 238 2.87 11.27 24.56
N GLU A 239 3.79 11.92 23.85
CA GLU A 239 4.95 12.61 24.43
C GLU A 239 4.53 13.58 25.54
N ALA A 240 3.56 14.47 25.25
CA ALA A 240 3.07 15.44 26.22
C ALA A 240 2.46 14.79 27.47
N ARG A 241 1.69 13.70 27.30
CA ARG A 241 1.08 12.97 28.41
C ARG A 241 2.12 12.24 29.26
N GLN A 242 3.14 11.66 28.64
CA GLN A 242 4.20 10.95 29.37
C GLN A 242 5.10 11.91 30.13
N GLN A 243 5.41 13.07 29.56
CA GLN A 243 6.13 14.13 30.28
C GLN A 243 5.39 14.57 31.55
N ALA A 244 4.06 14.73 31.47
CA ALA A 244 3.25 15.08 32.63
C ALA A 244 3.17 13.98 33.70
N ARG A 245 3.35 12.71 33.31
CA ARG A 245 3.24 11.54 34.20
C ARG A 245 4.59 10.99 34.68
N GLY A 246 5.71 11.58 34.25
CA GLY A 246 7.05 11.04 34.52
C GLY A 246 7.29 9.66 33.88
N GLY A 247 6.59 9.34 32.79
CA GLY A 247 6.70 8.05 32.12
C GLY A 247 7.96 7.92 31.25
N GLU A 248 8.36 6.68 30.95
CA GLU A 248 9.53 6.41 30.11
C GLU A 248 9.30 6.80 28.65
N MET A 249 9.94 7.89 28.24
CA MET A 249 9.84 8.42 26.89
C MET A 249 10.43 7.46 25.85
N SER A 250 11.60 6.88 26.11
CA SER A 250 12.31 5.98 25.19
C SER A 250 11.48 4.76 24.78
N LEU A 251 10.86 4.07 25.74
CA LEU A 251 10.04 2.90 25.43
C LEU A 251 8.77 3.30 24.68
N THR A 252 8.18 4.43 25.04
CA THR A 252 7.01 4.98 24.35
C THR A 252 7.32 5.27 22.88
N ILE A 253 8.46 5.91 22.60
CA ILE A 253 8.93 6.16 21.23
C ILE A 253 9.18 4.84 20.49
N ALA A 254 9.79 3.84 21.12
CA ALA A 254 9.97 2.52 20.51
C ALA A 254 8.65 1.88 20.08
N TYR A 255 7.59 1.97 20.89
CA TYR A 255 6.26 1.49 20.52
C TYR A 255 5.62 2.27 19.37
N LEU A 256 5.83 3.59 19.33
CA LEU A 256 5.34 4.41 18.22
C LEU A 256 6.05 4.08 16.91
N VAL A 257 7.38 3.88 16.96
CA VAL A 257 8.16 3.41 15.83
C VAL A 257 7.70 2.02 15.39
N ALA A 258 7.54 1.06 16.31
CA ALA A 258 7.04 -0.28 15.98
C ALA A 258 5.63 -0.26 15.39
N PHE A 259 4.76 0.65 15.84
CA PHE A 259 3.41 0.82 15.28
C PHE A 259 3.45 1.40 13.87
N GLY A 260 4.26 2.45 13.64
CA GLY A 260 4.44 3.04 12.31
C GLY A 260 5.01 2.03 11.31
N ILE A 261 6.02 1.28 11.72
CA ILE A 261 6.59 0.18 10.94
C ILE A 261 5.54 -0.90 10.69
N GLY A 262 4.78 -1.33 11.70
CA GLY A 262 3.72 -2.33 11.49
C GLY A 262 2.68 -1.92 10.44
N ILE A 263 2.33 -0.63 10.37
CA ILE A 263 1.45 -0.13 9.31
C ILE A 263 2.12 -0.21 7.93
N HIS A 264 3.43 0.02 7.83
CA HIS A 264 4.20 -0.15 6.60
C HIS A 264 4.24 -1.61 6.15
N ASN A 265 4.56 -2.55 7.05
CA ASN A 265 4.67 -3.97 6.70
C ASN A 265 3.31 -4.60 6.32
N LEU A 266 2.19 -3.98 6.71
CA LEU A 266 0.87 -4.33 6.15
C LEU A 266 0.82 -4.10 4.64
N GLY A 267 1.38 -2.98 4.17
CA GLY A 267 1.48 -2.63 2.75
C GLY A 267 2.37 -3.60 1.97
N GLU A 268 3.54 -3.97 2.51
CA GLU A 268 4.41 -4.99 1.94
C GLU A 268 3.70 -6.34 1.81
N GLY A 269 2.98 -6.75 2.85
CA GLY A 269 2.19 -7.97 2.82
C GLY A 269 1.16 -7.92 1.69
N LEU A 270 0.45 -6.81 1.52
CA LEU A 270 -0.53 -6.63 0.44
C LEU A 270 0.13 -6.79 -0.94
N ALA A 271 1.31 -6.20 -1.16
CA ALA A 271 2.05 -6.31 -2.40
C ALA A 271 2.46 -7.77 -2.70
N ILE A 272 3.03 -8.47 -1.72
CA ILE A 272 3.38 -9.89 -1.87
C ILE A 272 2.14 -10.75 -2.17
N GLY A 273 1.08 -10.58 -1.38
CA GLY A 273 -0.16 -11.33 -1.57
C GLY A 273 -0.78 -11.07 -2.95
N GLY A 274 -0.77 -9.81 -3.40
CA GLY A 274 -1.26 -9.38 -4.71
C GLY A 274 -0.46 -9.99 -5.86
N ALA A 275 0.87 -9.94 -5.80
CA ALA A 275 1.74 -10.55 -6.81
C ALA A 275 1.46 -12.05 -6.98
N TYR A 276 1.28 -12.79 -5.87
CA TYR A 276 0.88 -14.20 -5.92
C TYR A 276 -0.53 -14.40 -6.48
N ALA A 277 -1.48 -13.50 -6.19
CA ALA A 277 -2.83 -13.57 -6.75
C ALA A 277 -2.87 -13.32 -8.27
N LEU A 278 -1.89 -12.57 -8.80
CA LEU A 278 -1.70 -12.29 -10.22
C LEU A 278 -0.83 -13.33 -10.95
N GLY A 279 -0.28 -14.32 -10.23
CA GLY A 279 0.63 -15.31 -10.83
C GLY A 279 2.06 -14.79 -11.07
N GLU A 280 2.40 -13.61 -10.56
CA GLU A 280 3.72 -12.98 -10.71
C GLU A 280 4.75 -13.56 -9.72
N VAL A 281 5.08 -14.84 -9.86
CA VAL A 281 5.94 -15.55 -8.91
C VAL A 281 7.34 -14.93 -8.82
N ALA A 282 7.90 -14.48 -9.94
CA ALA A 282 9.22 -13.83 -9.96
C ALA A 282 9.20 -12.51 -9.18
N THR A 283 8.24 -11.62 -9.47
CA THR A 283 8.03 -10.37 -8.74
C THR A 283 7.84 -10.65 -7.25
N GLY A 284 6.99 -11.62 -6.89
CA GLY A 284 6.75 -12.01 -5.50
C GLY A 284 8.02 -12.48 -4.78
N ALA A 285 8.85 -13.31 -5.41
CA ALA A 285 10.11 -13.80 -4.83
C ALA A 285 11.12 -12.68 -4.57
N LEU A 286 11.20 -11.73 -5.49
CA LEU A 286 12.06 -10.56 -5.40
C LEU A 286 11.62 -9.62 -4.27
N LEU A 287 10.31 -9.34 -4.17
CA LEU A 287 9.72 -8.58 -3.07
C LEU A 287 10.02 -9.23 -1.72
N ILE A 288 9.90 -10.56 -1.60
CA ILE A 288 10.20 -11.30 -0.36
C ILE A 288 11.64 -11.04 0.10
N ILE A 289 12.62 -11.16 -0.79
CA ILE A 289 14.04 -10.99 -0.44
C ILE A 289 14.33 -9.54 -0.06
N GLY A 290 13.88 -8.59 -0.87
CA GLY A 290 14.02 -7.16 -0.60
C GLY A 290 13.41 -6.80 0.75
N PHE A 291 12.20 -7.29 1.02
CA PHE A 291 11.47 -7.01 2.25
C PHE A 291 12.09 -7.63 3.49
N MET A 292 12.61 -8.86 3.39
CA MET A 292 13.37 -9.48 4.48
C MET A 292 14.60 -8.66 4.87
N ILE A 293 15.34 -8.11 3.90
CA ILE A 293 16.56 -7.34 4.17
C ILE A 293 16.23 -6.03 4.90
N HIS A 294 15.20 -5.30 4.50
CA HIS A 294 14.89 -4.04 5.20
C HIS A 294 14.14 -4.27 6.53
N ASN A 295 13.27 -5.27 6.64
CA ASN A 295 12.59 -5.61 7.90
C ASN A 295 13.58 -6.00 9.01
N LEU A 296 14.75 -6.55 8.62
CA LEU A 296 15.87 -6.72 9.54
C LEU A 296 16.38 -5.37 10.10
N THR A 297 16.49 -4.36 9.25
CA THR A 297 17.02 -3.03 9.65
C THR A 297 15.99 -2.21 10.43
N GLU A 298 14.70 -2.47 10.22
CA GLU A 298 13.60 -1.91 11.01
C GLU A 298 13.61 -2.38 12.45
N GLY A 299 13.96 -3.65 12.70
CA GLY A 299 14.16 -4.13 14.07
C GLY A 299 15.20 -3.32 14.84
N VAL A 300 16.26 -2.83 14.15
CA VAL A 300 17.27 -1.91 14.72
C VAL A 300 16.66 -0.54 15.01
N ALA A 301 15.85 0.00 14.08
CA ALA A 301 15.14 1.26 14.26
C ALA A 301 14.20 1.25 15.46
N ILE A 302 13.47 0.15 15.66
CA ILE A 302 12.54 -0.04 16.78
C ILE A 302 13.25 0.03 18.13
N VAL A 303 14.44 -0.59 18.24
CA VAL A 303 15.17 -0.61 19.51
C VAL A 303 16.06 0.61 19.71
N ALA A 304 16.32 1.41 18.67
CA ALA A 304 17.16 2.60 18.76
C ALA A 304 16.78 3.55 19.92
N PRO A 305 15.50 3.87 20.17
CA PRO A 305 15.09 4.71 21.30
C PRO A 305 15.45 4.17 22.69
N ILE A 306 15.61 2.85 22.84
CA ILE A 306 15.86 2.16 24.11
C ILE A 306 17.31 1.66 24.28
N VAL A 307 18.20 1.95 23.32
CA VAL A 307 19.61 1.55 23.39
C VAL A 307 20.30 2.19 24.59
N ARG A 308 20.14 3.51 24.77
CA ARG A 308 20.82 4.30 25.82
C ARG A 308 19.95 4.63 27.03
N SER A 309 18.75 4.06 27.12
CA SER A 309 17.83 4.28 28.25
C SER A 309 18.07 3.28 29.39
N GLU A 310 17.37 3.49 30.51
CA GLU A 310 17.36 2.56 31.65
C GLU A 310 16.62 1.22 31.37
N PHE A 311 16.34 0.90 30.10
CA PHE A 311 15.64 -0.33 29.71
C PHE A 311 16.46 -1.58 30.09
N GLY A 312 16.15 -2.18 31.24
CA GLY A 312 16.88 -3.31 31.82
C GLY A 312 16.54 -4.70 31.28
N THR A 313 17.33 -5.70 31.69
CA THR A 313 17.28 -7.12 31.27
C THR A 313 15.98 -7.85 31.64
N GLY A 314 15.21 -7.38 32.64
CA GLY A 314 13.92 -7.96 33.03
C GLY A 314 12.74 -7.65 32.10
N ARG A 315 12.96 -6.86 31.03
CA ARG A 315 11.90 -6.25 30.21
C ARG A 315 11.79 -6.82 28.79
N TRP A 316 12.33 -8.02 28.58
CA TRP A 316 12.29 -8.75 27.30
C TRP A 316 10.88 -8.91 26.70
N ARG A 317 9.83 -8.94 27.54
CA ARG A 317 8.43 -8.98 27.08
C ARG A 317 8.08 -7.78 26.19
N HIS A 318 8.65 -6.61 26.43
CA HIS A 318 8.45 -5.45 25.56
C HIS A 318 9.10 -5.67 24.19
N LEU A 319 10.26 -6.31 24.12
CA LEU A 319 10.91 -6.64 22.84
C LEU A 319 10.04 -7.58 22.00
N ILE A 320 9.35 -8.53 22.65
CA ILE A 320 8.35 -9.37 21.99
C ILE A 320 7.20 -8.55 21.44
N TRP A 321 6.59 -7.69 22.27
CA TRP A 321 5.48 -6.87 21.82
C TRP A 321 5.86 -5.90 20.71
N LEU A 322 7.06 -5.32 20.76
CA LEU A 322 7.58 -4.46 19.71
C LEU A 322 7.74 -5.22 18.40
N GLY A 323 8.34 -6.40 18.42
CA GLY A 323 8.50 -7.23 17.22
C GLY A 323 7.18 -7.74 16.66
N LEU A 324 6.23 -8.13 17.53
CA LEU A 324 4.89 -8.53 17.09
C LEU A 324 4.09 -7.37 16.52
N LEU A 325 4.15 -6.19 17.13
CA LEU A 325 3.43 -5.00 16.67
C LEU A 325 3.90 -4.56 15.28
N ALA A 326 5.21 -4.64 15.02
CA ALA A 326 5.79 -4.33 13.72
C ALA A 326 5.61 -5.47 12.69
N GLY A 327 5.80 -6.74 13.09
CA GLY A 327 5.85 -7.85 12.14
C GLY A 327 4.50 -8.50 11.80
N LEU A 328 3.58 -8.62 12.76
CA LEU A 328 2.29 -9.32 12.54
C LEU A 328 1.42 -8.72 11.44
N PRO A 329 1.36 -7.40 11.23
CA PRO A 329 0.57 -6.82 10.16
C PRO A 329 0.92 -7.35 8.76
N THR A 330 2.16 -7.80 8.53
CA THR A 330 2.59 -8.46 7.29
C THR A 330 1.73 -9.69 6.97
N ILE A 331 1.35 -10.48 7.98
CA ILE A 331 0.49 -11.66 7.83
C ILE A 331 -0.91 -11.27 7.35
N LEU A 332 -1.44 -10.17 7.90
CA LEU A 332 -2.72 -9.62 7.48
C LEU A 332 -2.61 -9.12 6.04
N GLY A 333 -1.52 -8.44 5.71
CA GLY A 333 -1.25 -7.93 4.37
C GLY A 333 -1.20 -9.04 3.33
N THR A 334 -0.37 -10.08 3.54
CA THR A 334 -0.23 -11.21 2.60
C THR A 334 -1.54 -11.92 2.36
N SER A 335 -2.33 -12.11 3.43
CA SER A 335 -3.65 -12.74 3.33
C SER A 335 -4.64 -11.84 2.59
N MET A 336 -4.70 -10.55 2.92
CA MET A 336 -5.60 -9.60 2.27
C MET A 336 -5.26 -9.44 0.78
N GLY A 337 -3.98 -9.32 0.44
CA GLY A 337 -3.50 -9.18 -0.93
C GLY A 337 -3.82 -10.42 -1.77
N ALA A 338 -3.68 -11.60 -1.19
CA ALA A 338 -3.94 -12.85 -1.89
C ALA A 338 -5.44 -13.12 -2.14
N PHE A 339 -6.28 -12.91 -1.11
CA PHE A 339 -7.69 -13.33 -1.17
C PHE A 339 -8.63 -12.23 -1.63
N THR A 340 -8.32 -10.97 -1.29
CA THR A 340 -9.15 -9.80 -1.58
C THR A 340 -8.32 -8.67 -2.21
N PRO A 341 -7.63 -8.91 -3.35
CA PRO A 341 -6.93 -7.86 -4.07
C PRO A 341 -7.90 -6.74 -4.43
N SER A 342 -7.50 -5.52 -4.10
CA SER A 342 -8.22 -4.30 -4.44
C SER A 342 -7.17 -3.25 -4.77
N PRO A 343 -7.07 -2.78 -6.02
CA PRO A 343 -6.11 -1.75 -6.39
C PRO A 343 -6.26 -0.50 -5.52
N LEU A 344 -7.49 -0.14 -5.13
CA LEU A 344 -7.74 1.03 -4.29
C LEU A 344 -7.17 0.86 -2.89
N LEU A 345 -7.39 -0.30 -2.27
CA LEU A 345 -6.83 -0.58 -0.96
C LEU A 345 -5.31 -0.73 -1.05
N ALA A 346 -4.77 -1.35 -2.11
CA ALA A 346 -3.35 -1.46 -2.34
C ALA A 346 -2.70 -0.07 -2.38
N VAL A 347 -3.16 0.81 -3.27
CA VAL A 347 -2.66 2.20 -3.38
C VAL A 347 -2.77 2.91 -2.04
N LEU A 348 -3.91 2.83 -1.36
CA LEU A 348 -4.11 3.49 -0.07
C LEU A 348 -3.14 2.97 0.99
N PHE A 349 -3.02 1.65 1.18
CA PHE A 349 -2.18 1.07 2.23
C PHE A 349 -0.68 1.19 1.94
N ILE A 350 -0.24 1.05 0.69
CA ILE A 350 1.15 1.32 0.30
C ILE A 350 1.49 2.79 0.60
N SER A 351 0.59 3.72 0.28
CA SER A 351 0.78 5.15 0.54
C SER A 351 0.79 5.49 2.03
N ILE A 352 -0.09 4.86 2.82
CA ILE A 352 -0.08 4.95 4.28
C ILE A 352 1.26 4.41 4.80
N GLY A 353 1.75 3.29 4.28
CA GLY A 353 3.05 2.72 4.62
C GLY A 353 4.20 3.69 4.34
N ALA A 354 4.24 4.30 3.15
CA ALA A 354 5.23 5.31 2.80
C ALA A 354 5.22 6.50 3.78
N GLY A 355 4.05 7.05 4.09
CA GLY A 355 3.92 8.14 5.06
C GLY A 355 4.34 7.73 6.49
N ALA A 356 4.12 6.47 6.88
CA ALA A 356 4.56 5.94 8.16
C ALA A 356 6.09 5.82 8.24
N VAL A 357 6.73 5.33 7.19
CA VAL A 357 8.20 5.27 7.07
C VAL A 357 8.81 6.68 7.17
N PHE A 358 8.27 7.65 6.44
CA PHE A 358 8.73 9.04 6.54
C PHE A 358 8.56 9.60 7.95
N GLN A 359 7.48 9.26 8.65
CA GLN A 359 7.30 9.69 10.03
C GLN A 359 8.34 9.04 10.96
N VAL A 360 8.67 7.76 10.79
CA VAL A 360 9.73 7.08 11.55
C VAL A 360 11.08 7.74 11.30
N VAL A 361 11.41 8.07 10.04
CA VAL A 361 12.61 8.84 9.68
C VAL A 361 12.69 10.15 10.46
N LEU A 362 11.58 10.90 10.52
CA LEU A 362 11.51 12.14 11.28
C LEU A 362 11.75 11.93 12.79
N GLU A 363 11.24 10.83 13.35
CA GLU A 363 11.41 10.53 14.78
C GLU A 363 12.86 10.15 15.11
N ILE A 364 13.51 9.31 14.30
CA ILE A 364 14.93 8.95 14.50
C ILE A 364 15.80 10.19 14.31
N ALA A 365 15.55 11.00 13.27
CA ALA A 365 16.28 12.25 13.06
C ALA A 365 16.09 13.23 14.23
N ALA A 366 14.87 13.35 14.76
CA ALA A 366 14.60 14.17 15.94
C ALA A 366 15.31 13.64 17.19
N GLN A 367 15.35 12.32 17.41
CA GLN A 367 16.09 11.69 18.50
C GLN A 367 17.59 11.98 18.39
N MET A 368 18.18 11.77 17.21
CA MET A 368 19.60 12.07 16.96
C MET A 368 19.92 13.53 17.25
N ARG A 369 19.04 14.46 16.86
CA ARG A 369 19.20 15.89 17.15
C ARG A 369 19.15 16.18 18.65
N ARG A 370 18.24 15.54 19.40
CA ARG A 370 18.13 15.70 20.87
C ARG A 370 19.37 15.18 21.59
N GLU A 371 19.87 14.02 21.20
CA GLU A 371 20.99 13.36 21.88
C GLU A 371 22.37 13.88 21.45
N HIS A 372 22.50 14.45 20.24
CA HIS A 372 23.79 14.80 19.65
C HIS A 372 23.88 16.21 19.01
N GLY A 373 22.83 17.04 19.07
CA GLY A 373 22.84 18.38 18.47
C GLY A 373 22.83 18.34 16.93
N LEU A 374 23.61 19.23 16.28
CA LEU A 374 23.77 19.26 14.80
C LEU A 374 24.60 18.08 14.24
N ALA A 375 24.70 16.95 14.96
CA ALA A 375 25.55 15.83 14.60
C ALA A 375 25.18 15.14 13.27
N PHE A 376 23.98 15.35 12.72
CA PHE A 376 23.63 14.79 11.42
C PHE A 376 24.59 15.24 10.30
N ALA A 377 25.14 16.46 10.40
CA ALA A 377 26.11 17.00 9.45
C ALA A 377 27.56 16.49 9.67
N GLN A 378 27.79 15.60 10.65
CA GLN A 378 29.12 15.00 10.81
C GLN A 378 29.44 14.08 9.61
N PRO A 379 30.68 14.07 9.10
CA PRO A 379 31.04 13.27 7.93
C PRO A 379 30.69 11.78 8.08
N ALA A 380 30.85 11.22 9.28
CA ALA A 380 30.45 9.84 9.57
C ALA A 380 28.95 9.62 9.34
N ASN A 381 28.10 10.48 9.89
CA ASN A 381 26.64 10.34 9.77
C ASN A 381 26.17 10.55 8.33
N VAL A 382 26.72 11.53 7.63
CA VAL A 382 26.46 11.74 6.19
C VAL A 382 26.87 10.50 5.38
N SER A 383 28.06 9.94 5.66
CA SER A 383 28.52 8.72 4.98
C SER A 383 27.65 7.51 5.31
N GLY A 384 27.14 7.41 6.54
CA GLY A 384 26.19 6.37 6.94
C GLY A 384 24.90 6.48 6.13
N PHE A 385 24.30 7.68 6.08
CA PHE A 385 23.10 7.95 5.30
C PHE A 385 23.26 7.61 3.82
N LEU A 386 24.34 8.09 3.19
CA LEU A 386 24.63 7.79 1.78
C LEU A 386 24.89 6.30 1.54
N LEU A 387 25.56 5.63 2.47
CA LEU A 387 25.77 4.18 2.39
C LEU A 387 24.45 3.43 2.51
N GLY A 388 23.52 3.87 3.36
CA GLY A 388 22.16 3.33 3.41
C GLY A 388 21.47 3.42 2.05
N LEU A 389 21.44 4.60 1.43
CA LEU A 389 20.88 4.76 0.08
C LEU A 389 21.58 3.85 -0.95
N ALA A 390 22.91 3.76 -0.90
CA ALA A 390 23.69 2.93 -1.82
C ALA A 390 23.43 1.43 -1.64
N VAL A 391 23.26 0.96 -0.40
CA VAL A 391 22.91 -0.44 -0.10
C VAL A 391 21.55 -0.77 -0.67
N MET A 392 20.52 0.07 -0.47
CA MET A 392 19.20 -0.19 -1.05
C MET A 392 19.23 -0.15 -2.58
N TYR A 393 19.91 0.84 -3.17
CA TYR A 393 20.06 0.93 -4.62
C TYR A 393 20.77 -0.30 -5.20
N ALA A 394 21.87 -0.75 -4.59
CA ALA A 394 22.56 -1.96 -5.00
C ALA A 394 21.67 -3.19 -4.86
N THR A 395 20.90 -3.29 -3.78
CA THR A 395 19.93 -4.38 -3.59
C THR A 395 18.90 -4.39 -4.74
N GLY A 396 18.35 -3.23 -5.11
CA GLY A 396 17.45 -3.08 -6.26
C GLY A 396 18.08 -3.51 -7.59
N LEU A 397 19.36 -3.21 -7.82
CA LEU A 397 20.09 -3.66 -9.02
C LEU A 397 20.25 -5.18 -9.11
N PHE A 398 20.36 -5.89 -7.98
CA PHE A 398 20.47 -7.36 -7.96
C PHE A 398 19.11 -8.05 -8.00
N ILE A 399 18.06 -7.34 -7.60
CA ILE A 399 16.69 -7.86 -7.53
C ILE A 399 15.95 -7.62 -8.87
N THR A 400 16.23 -6.54 -9.59
CA THR A 400 15.58 -6.29 -10.90
C THR A 400 16.19 -7.14 -12.01
N VAL A 401 15.36 -7.92 -12.72
CA VAL A 401 15.73 -8.70 -13.92
C VAL A 401 14.87 -8.30 -15.10
#